data_AF-A0A932YQN3-F1
#
_entry.id   AF-A0A932YQN3-F1
#
_cell.length_a   1.000
_cell.length_b   1.000
_cell.length_c   1.000
_cell.angle_alpha   90.00
_cell.angle_beta   90.00
_cell.angle_gamma   90.00
#
_symmetry.space_group_name_H-M   'P 1'
#
loop_
_entity.id
_entity.type
_entity.pdbx_description
1 polymer ?
#
loop_
_entity_poly.entity_id
_entity_poly.type
_entity_poly.pdbx_seq_one_letter_code
_entity_poly.pdbx_strand_id
1 'polypeptide(L)'
;MALGDAQGMFEQLGASAGIASDQNVQTIASNMIRAGLALTGVVLLCLIIYGGALWMTAGGVDKKVIKAKTIIGRAIIGFAIVVTSYAITSFVIESLTSI
;
A
#
# COMPACT_ATOMS: atom_id res chain seq x y z
N MET A 1 -23.59 -30.12 23.64
CA MET A 1 -22.19 -30.54 23.36
C MET A 1 -21.94 -30.77 21.88
N ALA A 2 -22.81 -31.47 21.12
CA ALA A 2 -22.58 -31.78 19.70
C ALA A 2 -22.45 -30.61 18.70
N LEU A 3 -22.89 -29.39 19.04
CA LEU A 3 -22.76 -28.20 18.17
C LEU A 3 -21.38 -27.53 18.25
N GLY A 4 -20.65 -27.68 19.36
CA GLY A 4 -19.33 -27.07 19.55
C GLY A 4 -18.24 -27.81 18.77
N ASP A 5 -18.31 -29.14 18.74
CA ASP A 5 -17.40 -29.98 17.94
C ASP A 5 -17.62 -29.76 16.44
N ALA A 6 -18.86 -29.51 16.01
CA ALA A 6 -19.18 -29.16 14.63
C ALA A 6 -18.53 -27.82 14.24
N GLN A 7 -18.65 -26.77 15.06
CA GLN A 7 -17.99 -25.48 14.81
C GLN A 7 -16.46 -25.60 14.71
N GLY A 8 -15.83 -26.37 15.61
CA GLY A 8 -14.39 -26.64 15.53
C GLY A 8 -13.98 -27.42 14.28
N MET A 9 -14.82 -28.34 13.80
CA MET A 9 -14.59 -29.06 12.55
C MET A 9 -14.75 -28.18 11.30
N PHE A 10 -15.63 -27.17 11.32
CA PHE A 10 -15.73 -26.20 10.21
C PHE A 10 -14.52 -25.25 10.18
N GLU A 11 -13.99 -24.86 11.33
CA GLU A 11 -12.77 -24.05 11.44
C GLU A 11 -11.53 -24.83 10.96
N GLN A 12 -11.46 -26.11 11.30
CA GLN A 12 -10.41 -27.02 10.85
C GLN A 12 -10.56 -27.42 9.36
N LEU A 13 -11.80 -27.49 8.85
CA LEU A 13 -12.10 -27.69 7.43
C LEU A 13 -11.79 -26.44 6.61
N GLY A 14 -12.12 -25.23 7.11
CA GLY A 14 -11.70 -23.97 6.50
C GLY A 14 -10.18 -23.83 6.48
N ALA A 15 -9.50 -24.33 7.50
CA ALA A 15 -8.05 -24.43 7.50
C ALA A 15 -7.49 -25.42 6.47
N SER A 16 -8.12 -26.59 6.32
CA SER A 16 -7.73 -27.60 5.33
C SER A 16 -8.14 -27.25 3.88
N ALA A 17 -9.18 -26.44 3.69
CA ALA A 17 -9.65 -25.96 2.39
C ALA A 17 -8.78 -24.81 1.82
N GLY A 18 -7.75 -24.39 2.54
CA GLY A 18 -6.81 -23.34 2.11
C GLY A 18 -7.18 -21.94 2.59
N ILE A 19 -8.26 -21.76 3.36
CA ILE A 19 -8.64 -20.45 3.91
C ILE A 19 -7.71 -20.09 5.10
N ALA A 20 -7.15 -21.05 5.83
CA ALA A 20 -6.02 -20.78 6.75
C ALA A 20 -4.67 -20.64 6.03
N SER A 21 -4.54 -21.11 4.78
CA SER A 21 -3.38 -20.80 3.93
C SER A 21 -3.43 -19.36 3.42
N ASP A 22 -4.63 -18.78 3.32
CA ASP A 22 -4.83 -17.36 3.02
C ASP A 22 -4.16 -16.48 4.09
N GLN A 23 -4.28 -16.82 5.37
CA GLN A 23 -3.59 -16.08 6.45
C GLN A 23 -2.06 -16.09 6.29
N ASN A 24 -1.45 -17.18 5.81
CA ASN A 24 0.00 -17.23 5.61
C ASN A 24 0.42 -16.41 4.38
N VAL A 25 -0.26 -16.57 3.25
CA VAL A 25 0.02 -15.80 2.02
C VAL A 25 -0.30 -14.31 2.21
N GLN A 26 -1.43 -13.99 2.82
CA GLN A 26 -1.86 -12.64 3.15
C GLN A 26 -0.90 -12.00 4.16
N THR A 27 -0.41 -12.72 5.16
CA THR A 27 0.58 -12.18 6.11
C THR A 27 1.93 -11.92 5.44
N ILE A 28 2.41 -12.86 4.60
CA ILE A 28 3.65 -12.68 3.84
C ILE A 28 3.52 -11.49 2.87
N ALA A 29 2.42 -11.41 2.13
CA ALA A 29 2.12 -10.29 1.24
C ALA A 29 1.99 -8.97 2.01
N SER A 30 1.29 -8.96 3.13
CA SER A 30 1.11 -7.76 3.96
C SER A 30 2.43 -7.26 4.53
N ASN A 31 3.33 -8.16 4.94
CA ASN A 31 4.67 -7.77 5.39
C ASN A 31 5.52 -7.21 4.25
N MET A 32 5.48 -7.82 3.06
CA MET A 32 6.17 -7.30 1.86
C MET A 32 5.64 -5.92 1.46
N ILE A 33 4.31 -5.75 1.47
CA ILE A 33 3.66 -4.47 1.16
C ILE A 33 4.03 -3.42 2.20
N ARG A 34 3.97 -3.74 3.50
CA ARG A 34 4.38 -2.82 4.58
C ARG A 34 5.84 -2.40 4.45
N ALA A 35 6.75 -3.34 4.18
CA ALA A 35 8.16 -3.04 3.96
C ALA A 35 8.37 -2.15 2.73
N GLY A 36 7.69 -2.45 1.61
CA GLY A 36 7.74 -1.65 0.39
C GLY A 36 7.13 -0.25 0.54
N LEU A 37 6.00 -0.13 1.24
CA LEU A 37 5.35 1.16 1.53
C LEU A 37 6.22 2.01 2.46
N ALA A 38 6.84 1.42 3.48
CA ALA A 38 7.73 2.15 4.38
C ALA A 38 8.92 2.76 3.61
N LEU A 39 9.55 1.96 2.73
CA LEU A 39 10.65 2.43 1.90
C LEU A 39 10.19 3.49 0.90
N THR A 40 9.03 3.29 0.27
CA THR A 40 8.43 4.25 -0.68
C THR A 40 8.06 5.57 -0.02
N GLY A 41 7.50 5.54 1.20
CA GLY A 41 7.15 6.71 1.98
C GLY A 41 8.38 7.57 2.32
N VAL A 42 9.50 6.92 2.68
CA VAL A 42 10.78 7.60 2.90
C VAL A 42 11.29 8.24 1.60
N VAL A 43 11.25 7.52 0.48
CA VAL A 43 11.65 8.07 -0.83
C VAL A 43 10.81 9.29 -1.20
N LEU A 44 9.49 9.24 -0.97
CA LEU A 44 8.61 10.38 -1.21
C LEU A 44 8.96 11.58 -0.34
N LEU A 45 9.24 11.37 0.94
CA LEU A 45 9.69 12.43 1.83
C LEU A 45 10.98 13.09 1.31
N CYS A 46 11.95 12.28 0.88
CA CYS A 46 13.19 12.79 0.27
C CYS A 46 12.92 13.58 -1.01
N LEU A 47 12.00 13.13 -1.87
CA LEU A 47 11.62 13.84 -3.10
C LEU A 47 10.93 15.17 -2.82
N ILE A 48 10.09 15.25 -1.78
CA ILE A 48 9.44 16.49 -1.36
C ILE A 48 10.49 17.49 -0.86
N ILE A 49 11.43 17.05 -0.03
CA ILE A 49 12.52 17.92 0.46
C ILE A 49 13.38 18.41 -0.71
N TYR A 50 13.79 17.53 -1.62
CA TYR A 50 14.62 17.89 -2.77
C TYR A 50 13.88 18.80 -3.76
N GLY A 51 12.64 18.47 -4.10
CA GLY A 51 11.79 19.26 -4.99
C GLY A 51 11.44 20.62 -4.41
N GLY A 52 11.16 20.68 -3.11
CA GLY A 52 10.90 21.91 -2.36
C GLY A 52 12.15 22.80 -2.28
N ALA A 53 13.31 22.24 -1.97
CA ALA A 53 14.58 22.98 -1.96
C ALA A 53 14.92 23.52 -3.36
N LEU A 54 14.72 22.72 -4.41
CA LEU A 54 14.93 23.14 -5.81
C LEU A 54 13.96 24.25 -6.23
N TRP A 55 12.71 24.20 -5.78
CA TRP A 55 11.71 25.24 -6.06
C TRP A 55 12.06 26.55 -5.32
N MET A 56 12.52 26.46 -4.08
CA MET A 56 12.90 27.62 -3.27
C MET A 56 14.22 28.27 -3.74
N THR A 57 15.21 27.47 -4.18
CA THR A 57 16.46 27.98 -4.77
C THR A 57 16.34 28.36 -6.25
N ALA A 58 15.16 28.20 -6.87
CA ALA A 58 14.96 28.58 -8.26
C ALA A 58 14.98 30.10 -8.48
N GLY A 59 14.78 30.93 -7.44
CA GLY A 59 15.07 32.37 -7.47
C GLY A 59 14.47 33.18 -8.63
N GLY A 60 13.43 32.69 -9.30
CA GLY A 60 12.81 33.34 -10.45
C GLY A 60 13.28 32.88 -11.84
N VAL A 61 14.22 31.94 -11.97
CA VAL A 61 14.51 31.33 -13.29
C VAL A 61 13.43 30.29 -13.64
N ASP A 62 12.54 30.64 -14.58
CA ASP A 62 11.42 29.81 -15.04
C ASP A 62 11.80 28.36 -15.30
N LYS A 63 12.97 28.10 -15.90
CA LYS A 63 13.44 26.74 -16.18
C LYS A 63 13.58 25.87 -14.93
N LYS A 64 14.08 26.42 -13.82
CA LYS A 64 14.24 25.65 -12.57
C LYS A 64 12.90 25.45 -11.87
N VAL A 65 12.01 26.44 -11.93
CA VAL A 65 10.64 26.36 -11.39
C VAL A 65 9.83 25.29 -12.12
N ILE A 66 9.87 25.28 -13.45
CA ILE A 66 9.20 24.28 -14.29
C ILE A 66 9.77 22.89 -13.97
N LYS A 67 11.10 22.74 -13.90
CA LYS A 67 11.75 21.46 -13.59
C LYS A 67 11.36 20.94 -12.20
N ALA A 68 11.33 21.81 -11.19
CA ALA A 68 10.88 21.47 -9.84
C ALA A 68 9.41 21.02 -9.82
N LYS A 69 8.52 21.77 -10.49
CA LYS A 69 7.11 21.40 -10.62
C LYS A 69 6.92 20.06 -11.35
N THR A 70 7.70 19.77 -12.39
CA THR A 70 7.65 18.47 -13.07
C THR A 70 8.08 17.33 -12.16
N ILE A 71 9.15 17.50 -11.37
CA ILE A 71 9.60 16.48 -10.41
C ILE A 71 8.52 16.21 -9.36
N ILE A 72 7.95 17.27 -8.78
CA ILE A 72 6.89 17.16 -7.77
C ILE A 72 5.64 16.50 -8.38
N GLY A 73 5.23 16.90 -9.59
CA GLY A 73 4.08 16.31 -10.28
C GLY A 73 4.25 14.81 -10.55
N ARG A 74 5.44 14.38 -11.00
CA ARG A 74 5.74 12.96 -11.21
C ARG A 74 5.79 12.17 -9.89
N ALA A 75 6.29 12.78 -8.81
CA ALA A 75 6.29 12.18 -7.48
C ALA A 75 4.85 11.95 -6.96
N ILE A 76 3.95 12.93 -7.14
CA ILE A 76 2.53 12.83 -6.74
C ILE A 76 1.83 11.72 -7.52
N ILE A 77 2.08 11.59 -8.82
CA ILE A 77 1.48 10.53 -9.64
C ILE A 77 1.93 9.15 -9.16
N GLY A 78 3.22 8.97 -8.85
CA GLY A 78 3.72 7.73 -8.25
C GLY A 78 3.07 7.43 -6.89
N PHE A 79 2.91 8.45 -6.04
CA PHE A 79 2.23 8.29 -4.76
C PHE A 79 0.77 7.88 -4.92
N ALA A 80 0.04 8.51 -5.85
CA ALA A 80 -1.35 8.20 -6.13
C ALA A 80 -1.54 6.73 -6.54
N ILE A 81 -0.62 6.18 -7.35
CA ILE A 81 -0.67 4.76 -7.76
C ILE A 81 -0.53 3.83 -6.56
N VAL A 82 0.39 4.10 -5.64
CA VAL A 82 0.61 3.26 -4.44
C VAL A 82 -0.61 3.29 -3.52
N VAL A 83 -1.16 4.48 -3.26
CA VAL A 83 -2.36 4.64 -2.43
C VAL A 83 -3.55 3.93 -3.08
N THR A 84 -3.72 4.09 -4.39
CA THR A 84 -4.81 3.45 -5.14
C THR A 84 -4.67 1.93 -5.13
N SER A 85 -3.48 1.39 -5.30
CA SER A 85 -3.23 -0.06 -5.23
C SER A 85 -3.59 -0.64 -3.86
N TYR A 86 -3.26 0.06 -2.78
CA TYR A 86 -3.65 -0.35 -1.43
C TYR A 86 -5.17 -0.29 -1.24
N ALA A 87 -5.81 0.80 -1.68
CA ALA A 87 -7.25 0.98 -1.59
C ALA A 87 -8.03 -0.10 -2.35
N ILE A 88 -7.57 -0.47 -3.54
CA ILE A 88 -8.16 -1.57 -4.32
C ILE A 88 -8.02 -2.89 -3.57
N THR A 89 -6.85 -3.18 -3.01
CA THR A 89 -6.61 -4.42 -2.26
C THR A 89 -7.53 -4.54 -1.05
N SER A 90 -7.65 -3.47 -0.25
CA SER A 90 -8.55 -3.46 0.90
C SER A 90 -10.02 -3.60 0.48
N PHE A 91 -10.41 -2.96 -0.62
CA PHE A 91 -11.77 -3.04 -1.15
C PHE A 91 -12.15 -4.47 -1.56
N VAL A 92 -11.24 -5.18 -2.22
CA VAL A 92 -11.48 -6.59 -2.62
C VAL A 92 -11.62 -7.49 -1.39
N ILE A 93 -10.75 -7.34 -0.39
CA ILE A 93 -10.80 -8.17 0.84
C ILE A 93 -12.08 -7.92 1.63
N GLU A 94 -12.49 -6.65 1.78
CA GLU A 94 -13.70 -6.27 2.49
C GLU A 94 -14.96 -6.78 1.74
N SER A 95 -14.96 -6.71 0.42
CA SER A 95 -16.05 -7.26 -0.41
C SER A 95 -16.20 -8.78 -0.28
N LEU A 96 -15.10 -9.51 -0.07
CA LEU A 96 -15.12 -10.97 0.13
C LEU A 96 -15.48 -11.35 1.58
N THR A 97 -15.11 -10.53 2.56
CA THR A 97 -15.42 -10.77 3.99
C THR A 97 -16.87 -10.39 4.34
N SER A 98 -17.45 -9.44 3.61
CA SER A 98 -18.83 -8.98 3.79
C SER A 98 -19.87 -9.93 3.16
N ILE A 99 -19.45 -11.00 2.48
CA ILE A 99 -20.31 -12.06 1.95
C ILE A 99 -20.47 -13.18 2.98
#